data_AF-A0A8K0G9X4-F1
#
_entry.id   AF-A0A8K0G9X4-F1
#
_cell.length_a   1.000
_cell.length_b   1.000
_cell.length_c   1.000
_cell.angle_alpha   90.00
_cell.angle_beta   90.00
_cell.angle_gamma   90.00
#
_symmetry.space_group_name_H-M   'P 1'
#
loop_
_entity.id
_entity.type
_entity.pdbx_description
1 polymer ?
#
loop_
_entity_poly.entity_id
_entity_poly.type
_entity_poly.pdbx_seq_one_letter_code
_entity_poly.pdbx_strand_id
1 'polypeptide(L)'
;MNRTVSLLRTNLIAHVSKRNKAYLGELKGSMNDLPQPCGSWKTNHEAKQRKYNAQLAIGIGFLVATILFGKSSGLFFFNGEVPDAPAPKNDYSK
;
A
#
# COMPACT_ATOMS: atom_id res chain seq x y z
N MET A 1 -23.80 -25.97 11.72
CA MET A 1 -22.95 -25.37 12.78
C MET A 1 -22.16 -24.24 12.11
N ASN A 2 -22.35 -22.95 12.44
CA ASN A 2 -21.87 -22.24 13.64
C ASN A 2 -20.34 -22.36 13.76
N ARG A 3 -19.47 -21.33 13.80
CA ARG A 3 -19.51 -19.84 13.96
C ARG A 3 -18.16 -19.29 13.37
N THR A 4 -17.81 -18.01 13.14
CA THR A 4 -18.42 -16.66 13.35
C THR A 4 -17.80 -15.66 12.34
N VAL A 5 -18.27 -14.40 12.29
CA VAL A 5 -17.62 -13.28 11.57
C VAL A 5 -16.55 -12.62 12.45
N SER A 6 -15.34 -12.35 11.93
CA SER A 6 -14.34 -11.51 12.62
C SER A 6 -14.52 -10.04 12.22
N LEU A 7 -15.18 -9.27 13.09
CA LEU A 7 -15.29 -7.81 12.97
C LEU A 7 -14.24 -7.15 13.87
N LEU A 8 -13.16 -6.63 13.28
CA LEU A 8 -12.28 -5.67 13.94
C LEU A 8 -12.41 -4.30 13.27
N ARG A 9 -13.49 -3.60 13.65
CA ARG A 9 -13.59 -2.14 13.51
C ARG A 9 -13.14 -1.49 14.82
N THR A 10 -11.93 -0.95 14.86
CA THR A 10 -11.48 -0.09 15.96
C THR A 10 -11.55 1.37 15.49
N ASN A 11 -12.71 2.00 15.69
CA ASN A 11 -12.87 3.43 15.46
C ASN A 11 -12.33 4.20 16.66
N LEU A 12 -11.20 4.89 16.50
CA LEU A 12 -10.70 5.88 17.46
C LEU A 12 -10.22 7.14 16.73
N ILE A 13 -11.17 7.90 16.19
CA ILE A 13 -10.98 9.34 15.94
C ILE A 13 -11.63 10.05 17.12
N ALA A 14 -10.81 10.70 17.94
CA ALA A 14 -11.25 11.28 19.20
C ALA A 14 -12.29 12.40 19.00
N HIS A 15 -13.34 12.38 19.83
CA HIS A 15 -14.32 13.46 19.90
C HIS A 15 -13.69 14.74 20.48
N VAL A 16 -13.20 15.63 19.61
CA VAL A 16 -12.84 17.00 20.01
C VAL A 16 -14.07 17.90 19.91
N SER A 17 -14.85 17.94 20.99
CA SER A 17 -15.92 18.93 21.13
C SER A 17 -15.30 20.32 21.39
N LYS A 18 -15.19 21.15 20.34
CA LYS A 18 -15.03 22.60 20.50
C LYS A 18 -16.32 23.29 20.07
N ARG A 19 -17.04 23.81 21.06
CA ARG A 19 -18.24 24.63 20.87
C ARG A 19 -17.85 25.95 20.21
N ASN A 20 -18.54 26.32 19.12
CA ASN A 20 -18.72 27.71 18.73
C ASN A 20 -20.04 27.81 17.94
N LYS A 21 -21.07 28.41 18.54
CA LYS A 21 -22.26 28.89 17.82
C LYS A 21 -22.00 30.34 17.45
N ALA A 22 -21.89 30.67 16.17
CA ALA A 22 -22.22 31.99 15.59
C ALA A 22 -21.85 32.12 14.09
N TYR A 23 -22.39 31.26 13.22
CA TYR A 23 -22.53 31.61 11.80
C TYR A 23 -23.85 31.07 11.25
N LEU A 24 -24.88 31.94 11.29
CA LEU A 24 -26.03 31.85 10.38
C LEU A 24 -25.55 32.35 9.01
N GLY A 25 -24.87 31.48 8.27
CA GLY A 25 -24.28 31.81 6.98
C GLY A 25 -24.04 30.52 6.21
N GLU A 26 -24.98 30.24 5.30
CA GLU A 26 -24.96 29.22 4.24
C GLU A 26 -24.29 27.87 4.58
N LEU A 27 -25.10 26.81 4.66
CA LEU A 27 -24.63 25.44 4.63
C LEU A 27 -23.85 25.21 3.32
N LYS A 28 -22.53 25.44 3.36
CA LYS A 28 -21.62 25.06 2.28
C LYS A 28 -21.65 23.55 2.17
N GLY A 29 -22.51 23.04 1.28
CA GLY A 29 -22.65 21.63 0.99
C GLY A 29 -21.26 21.03 0.81
N SER A 30 -20.90 20.12 1.71
CA SER A 30 -19.67 19.37 1.60
C SER A 30 -19.74 18.54 0.32
N MET A 31 -18.59 18.20 -0.28
CA MET A 31 -18.58 17.24 -1.40
C MET A 31 -19.19 15.87 -1.00
N ASN A 32 -19.31 15.62 0.32
CA ASN A 32 -19.98 14.47 0.92
C ASN A 32 -21.52 14.52 0.91
N ASP A 33 -22.11 15.71 0.73
CA ASP A 33 -23.57 15.91 0.72
C ASP A 33 -24.18 15.71 -0.68
N LEU A 34 -23.35 15.56 -1.71
CA LEU A 34 -23.82 15.16 -3.04
C LEU A 34 -24.34 13.71 -3.01
N PRO A 35 -25.33 13.37 -3.85
CA PRO A 35 -25.83 12.01 -3.96
C PRO A 35 -24.71 11.08 -4.47
N GLN A 36 -24.06 10.35 -3.55
CA GLN A 36 -23.18 9.26 -3.94
C GLN A 36 -24.01 8.21 -4.66
N PRO A 37 -23.57 7.71 -5.83
CA PRO A 37 -24.26 6.61 -6.48
C PRO A 37 -24.22 5.41 -5.54
N CYS A 38 -25.39 4.90 -5.16
CA CYS A 38 -25.57 3.80 -4.22
C CYS A 38 -26.17 2.58 -4.93
N GLY A 39 -25.79 1.35 -4.53
CA GLY A 39 -26.34 0.11 -5.08
C GLY A 39 -25.35 -0.72 -5.92
N SER A 40 -25.86 -1.36 -6.97
CA SER A 40 -25.24 -2.51 -7.66
C SER A 40 -23.85 -2.25 -8.26
N TRP A 41 -23.60 -1.05 -8.77
CA TRP A 41 -22.31 -0.67 -9.35
C TRP A 41 -21.18 -0.78 -8.32
N LYS A 42 -21.43 -0.38 -7.05
CA LYS A 42 -20.44 -0.37 -5.97
C LYS A 42 -20.05 -1.80 -5.60
N THR A 43 -21.03 -2.68 -5.44
CA THR A 43 -20.81 -4.11 -5.18
C THR A 43 -20.02 -4.78 -6.32
N ASN A 44 -20.32 -4.45 -7.57
CA ASN A 44 -19.58 -4.95 -8.74
C ASN A 44 -18.15 -4.40 -8.79
N HIS A 45 -17.97 -3.12 -8.48
CA HIS A 45 -16.65 -2.48 -8.39
C HIS A 45 -15.79 -3.12 -7.28
N GLU A 46 -16.33 -3.29 -6.07
CA GLU A 46 -15.64 -3.94 -4.95
C GLU A 46 -15.29 -5.41 -5.26
N ALA A 47 -16.15 -6.14 -5.97
CA ALA A 47 -15.86 -7.49 -6.44
C ALA A 47 -14.69 -7.54 -7.44
N LYS A 48 -14.65 -6.59 -8.39
CA LYS A 48 -13.53 -6.45 -9.35
C LYS A 48 -12.25 -6.01 -8.66
N GLN A 49 -12.32 -5.05 -7.74
CA GLN A 49 -11.17 -4.55 -6.98
C GLN A 49 -10.50 -5.66 -6.17
N ARG A 50 -11.29 -6.55 -5.56
CA ARG A 50 -10.75 -7.74 -4.86
C ARG A 50 -9.96 -8.66 -5.80
N LYS A 51 -10.41 -8.86 -7.05
CA LYS A 51 -9.68 -9.65 -8.05
C LYS A 51 -8.34 -8.99 -8.42
N TYR A 52 -8.35 -7.68 -8.70
CA TYR A 52 -7.12 -6.96 -9.06
C TYR A 52 -6.12 -6.88 -7.90
N ASN A 53 -6.59 -6.66 -6.67
CA ASN A 53 -5.73 -6.68 -5.48
C ASN A 53 -5.11 -8.07 -5.25
N ALA A 54 -5.84 -9.15 -5.52
CA ALA A 54 -5.29 -10.51 -5.45
C ALA A 54 -4.23 -10.74 -6.55
N GLN A 55 -4.46 -10.31 -7.78
CA GLN A 55 -3.48 -10.38 -8.87
C GLN A 55 -2.22 -9.57 -8.56
N LEU A 56 -2.38 -8.37 -7.98
CA LEU A 56 -1.26 -7.52 -7.55
C LEU A 56 -0.42 -8.22 -6.45
N ALA A 57 -1.07 -8.79 -5.43
CA ALA A 57 -0.40 -9.52 -4.37
C ALA A 57 0.39 -10.75 -4.91
N ILE A 58 -0.20 -11.50 -5.84
CA ILE A 58 0.46 -12.63 -6.52
C ILE A 58 1.66 -12.14 -7.34
N GLY A 59 1.51 -11.05 -8.12
CA GLY A 59 2.58 -10.48 -8.93
C GLY A 59 3.77 -9.98 -8.09
N ILE A 60 3.50 -9.31 -6.97
CA ILE A 60 4.53 -8.89 -6.01
C ILE A 60 5.23 -10.11 -5.39
N GLY A 61 4.48 -11.12 -4.96
CA GLY A 61 5.05 -12.36 -4.40
C GLY A 61 5.95 -13.09 -5.39
N PHE A 62 5.51 -13.22 -6.65
CA PHE A 62 6.30 -13.82 -7.72
C PHE A 62 7.57 -13.04 -8.04
N LEU A 63 7.49 -11.70 -8.10
CA LEU A 63 8.66 -10.83 -8.32
C LEU A 63 9.69 -10.98 -7.21
N VAL A 64 9.26 -10.93 -5.94
CA VAL A 64 10.15 -11.09 -4.77
C VAL A 64 10.80 -12.48 -4.78
N ALA A 65 10.03 -13.54 -5.03
CA ALA A 65 10.56 -14.90 -5.13
C ALA A 65 11.60 -15.04 -6.26
N THR A 66 11.33 -14.43 -7.43
CA THR A 66 12.24 -14.44 -8.58
C THR A 66 13.56 -13.72 -8.26
N ILE A 67 13.51 -12.56 -7.62
CA ILE A 67 14.71 -11.81 -7.21
C ILE A 67 15.53 -12.61 -6.19
N LEU A 68 14.89 -13.17 -5.16
CA LEU A 68 15.58 -13.97 -4.14
C LEU A 68 16.24 -15.22 -4.74
N PHE A 69 15.51 -15.96 -5.59
CA PHE A 69 16.03 -17.13 -6.29
C PHE A 69 17.23 -16.76 -7.19
N GLY A 70 17.10 -15.68 -7.99
CA GLY A 70 18.19 -15.21 -8.85
C GLY A 70 19.42 -14.72 -8.09
N LYS A 71 19.24 -14.12 -6.90
CA LYS A 71 20.38 -13.81 -5.99
C LYS A 71 21.04 -15.08 -5.46
N SER A 72 20.26 -16.01 -4.92
CA SER A 72 20.82 -17.25 -4.35
C SER A 72 21.50 -18.16 -5.39
N SER A 73 21.06 -18.09 -6.65
CA SER A 73 21.61 -18.86 -7.77
C SER A 73 22.79 -18.17 -8.47
N GLY A 74 23.24 -16.99 -8.00
CA GLY A 74 24.32 -16.22 -8.62
C GLY A 74 23.98 -15.56 -9.96
N LEU A 75 22.71 -15.59 -10.39
CA LEU A 75 22.24 -15.00 -11.64
C LEU A 75 22.16 -13.46 -11.59
N PHE A 76 21.97 -12.87 -10.40
CA PHE A 76 21.88 -11.43 -10.22
C PHE A 76 22.97 -10.90 -9.29
N PHE A 77 23.91 -10.12 -9.83
CA PHE A 77 24.92 -9.40 -9.08
C PHE A 77 24.52 -7.94 -8.89
N PHE A 78 24.22 -7.55 -7.65
CA PHE A 78 23.60 -6.26 -7.34
C PHE A 78 24.59 -5.14 -6.98
N ASN A 79 25.91 -5.39 -6.99
CA ASN A 79 26.97 -4.40 -6.73
C ASN A 79 26.72 -3.50 -5.48
N GLY A 80 26.13 -4.06 -4.43
CA GLY A 80 25.71 -3.31 -3.22
C GLY A 80 26.80 -3.16 -2.17
N GLU A 81 27.98 -3.73 -2.40
CA GLU A 81 29.10 -3.80 -1.46
C GLU A 81 30.17 -2.82 -1.92
N VAL A 82 30.56 -1.89 -1.04
CA VAL A 82 31.75 -1.06 -1.24
C VAL A 82 32.96 -1.90 -0.82
N PRO A 83 34.04 -1.98 -1.61
CA PRO A 83 35.22 -2.75 -1.24
C PRO A 83 35.83 -2.27 0.09
N ASP A 84 36.13 -3.20 1.00
CA ASP A 84 36.73 -2.89 2.32
C ASP A 84 38.09 -2.18 2.23
N ALA A 85 38.78 -2.33 1.10
CA ALA A 85 40.01 -1.62 0.77
C ALA A 85 39.95 -1.08 -0.66
N PRO A 86 40.55 0.09 -0.94
CA PRO A 86 40.74 0.53 -2.33
C PRO A 86 41.58 -0.50 -3.09
N ALA A 87 41.29 -0.68 -4.38
CA ALA A 87 42.08 -1.57 -5.23
C ALA A 87 43.58 -1.20 -5.15
N PRO A 88 44.48 -2.19 -5.06
CA PRO A 88 45.91 -1.93 -4.93
C PRO A 88 46.39 -1.10 -6.12
N LYS A 89 47.25 -0.12 -5.83
CA LYS A 89 47.72 0.82 -6.85
C LYS A 89 48.54 0.07 -7.89
N ASN A 90 48.04 0.06 -9.12
CA ASN A 90 48.70 -0.44 -10.30
C ASN A 90 49.80 0.55 -10.72
N ASP A 91 50.97 0.39 -10.11
CA ASP A 91 52.17 1.17 -10.45
C ASP A 91 52.70 0.73 -11.81
N TYR A 92 52.23 1.38 -12.87
CA TYR A 92 52.62 1.13 -14.27
C TYR A 92 54.07 1.56 -14.61
N SER A 93 54.94 1.78 -13.63
CA SER A 93 56.37 1.94 -13.90
C SER A 93 56.99 0.59 -14.20
N LYS A 94 57.54 0.45 -15.40
CA LYS A 94 58.54 -0.57 -15.69
C LYS A 94 59.89 -0.18 -15.08
#